data_AF-A0AAV0X1U3-F1
#
_entry.id   AF-A0AAV0X1U3-F1
#
_cell.length_a   1.000
_cell.length_b   1.000
_cell.length_c   1.000
_cell.angle_alpha   90.00
_cell.angle_beta   90.00
_cell.angle_gamma   90.00
#
_symmetry.space_group_name_H-M   'P 1'
#
loop_
_entity.id
_entity.type
_entity.pdbx_description
1 polymer ?
#
loop_
_entity_poly.entity_id
_entity_poly.type
_entity_poly.pdbx_seq_one_letter_code
_entity_poly.pdbx_strand_id
1 'polypeptide(L)'
;MESKLFTPENDEQLIALVRDHPVLYKLKDKNYRDNNIKDNVWKEISFSIGKSANDCKTRWRTIRDSYKKTLKKMKMGTGSAAKNKSKYNDDALSFLNEQEEERR
;
A
#
# COMPACT_ATOMS: atom_id res chain seq x y z
N MET A 1 26.60 6.79 4.36
CA MET A 1 25.40 7.05 3.53
C MET A 1 24.27 6.26 4.15
N GLU A 2 23.27 6.93 4.72
CA GLU A 2 22.16 6.27 5.42
C GLU A 2 21.40 5.34 4.46
N SER A 3 21.45 4.05 4.75
CA SER A 3 20.72 3.03 4.02
C SER A 3 19.22 3.24 4.28
N LYS A 4 18.51 3.90 3.36
CA LYS A 4 17.05 4.04 3.35
C LYS A 4 16.34 2.72 3.03
N LEU A 5 16.70 1.64 3.72
CA LEU A 5 16.07 0.34 3.57
C LEU A 5 14.85 0.28 4.47
N PHE A 6 13.67 0.16 3.85
CA PHE A 6 12.47 -0.29 4.54
C PHE A 6 12.63 -1.77 4.86
N THR A 7 12.55 -2.11 6.15
CA THR A 7 12.46 -3.49 6.62
C THR A 7 11.04 -4.02 6.42
N PRO A 8 10.83 -5.35 6.43
CA PRO A 8 9.48 -5.93 6.43
C PRO A 8 8.60 -5.36 7.55
N GLU A 9 9.15 -5.13 8.74
CA GLU A 9 8.42 -4.51 9.86
C GLU A 9 7.95 -3.08 9.53
N ASN A 10 8.81 -2.27 8.88
CA ASN A 10 8.40 -0.94 8.43
C ASN A 10 7.33 -1.02 7.34
N ASP A 11 7.37 -2.05 6.47
CA ASP A 11 6.34 -2.26 5.46
C ASP A 11 5.01 -2.63 6.10
N GLU A 12 5.01 -3.53 7.09
CA GLU A 12 3.81 -3.92 7.82
C GLU A 12 3.19 -2.72 8.55
N GLN A 13 4.02 -1.91 9.22
CA GLN A 13 3.56 -0.70 9.88
C GLN A 13 3.03 0.33 8.87
N LEU A 14 3.71 0.51 7.72
CA LEU A 14 3.25 1.37 6.65
C LEU A 14 1.88 0.93 6.11
N ILE A 15 1.69 -0.37 5.89
CA ILE A 15 0.41 -0.92 5.41
C ILE A 15 -0.69 -0.71 6.44
N ALA A 16 -0.40 -0.96 7.72
CA ALA A 16 -1.36 -0.78 8.82
C ALA A 16 -1.82 0.68 8.95
N LEU A 17 -0.89 1.64 8.90
CA LEU A 17 -1.24 3.06 8.98
C LEU A 17 -2.00 3.51 7.73
N VAL A 18 -1.57 3.11 6.53
CA VAL A 18 -2.29 3.45 5.30
C VAL A 18 -3.70 2.86 5.29
N ARG A 19 -3.90 1.65 5.86
CA ARG A 19 -5.21 1.02 6.02
C ARG A 19 -6.15 1.89 6.87
N ASP A 20 -5.64 2.46 7.96
CA ASP A 20 -6.39 3.33 8.88
C ASP A 20 -6.82 4.65 8.22
N HIS A 21 -6.03 5.13 7.24
CA HIS A 21 -6.31 6.38 6.52
C HIS A 21 -6.88 6.14 5.10
N PRO A 22 -8.21 5.97 4.95
CA PRO A 22 -8.85 5.74 3.65
C PRO A 22 -8.60 6.85 2.63
N VAL A 23 -8.37 8.07 3.06
CA VAL A 23 -8.03 9.22 2.20
C VAL A 23 -6.83 8.98 1.27
N LEU A 24 -5.94 8.04 1.60
CA LEU A 24 -4.78 7.71 0.76
C LEU A 24 -5.11 6.79 -0.41
N TYR A 25 -6.16 5.97 -0.32
CA TYR A 25 -6.46 4.92 -1.31
C TYR A 25 -7.92 4.87 -1.78
N LYS A 26 -8.89 5.36 -0.99
CA LYS A 26 -10.31 5.43 -1.35
C LYS A 26 -10.59 6.70 -2.15
N LEU A 27 -10.89 6.52 -3.44
CA LEU A 27 -11.28 7.64 -4.31
C LEU A 27 -12.66 8.22 -3.98
N LYS A 28 -13.52 7.42 -3.32
CA LYS A 28 -14.85 7.84 -2.87
C LYS A 28 -14.84 8.70 -1.61
N ASP A 29 -13.69 8.81 -0.94
CA ASP A 29 -13.58 9.68 0.21
C ASP A 29 -13.74 11.13 -0.23
N LYS A 30 -14.60 11.89 0.46
CA LYS A 30 -14.80 13.32 0.15
C LYS A 30 -13.49 14.10 0.26
N ASN A 31 -12.61 13.64 1.14
CA ASN A 31 -11.30 14.24 1.42
C ASN A 31 -10.20 13.75 0.46
N TYR A 32 -10.50 12.83 -0.48
CA TYR A 32 -9.50 12.29 -1.41
C TYR A 32 -8.90 13.37 -2.34
N ARG A 33 -9.68 14.41 -2.64
CA ARG A 33 -9.25 15.56 -3.45
C ARG A 33 -8.43 16.58 -2.64
N ASP A 34 -8.45 16.50 -1.31
CA ASP A 34 -7.73 17.41 -0.44
C ASP A 34 -6.26 16.99 -0.29
N ASN A 35 -5.41 17.61 -1.09
CA ASN A 35 -3.97 17.39 -1.03
C ASN A 35 -3.38 17.74 0.35
N ASN A 36 -3.96 18.71 1.06
CA ASN A 36 -3.54 19.07 2.43
C ASN A 36 -3.74 17.91 3.40
N ILE A 37 -4.90 17.25 3.36
CA ILE A 37 -5.20 16.12 4.23
C ILE A 37 -4.26 14.96 3.92
N LYS A 38 -4.05 14.66 2.63
CA LYS A 38 -3.12 13.61 2.21
C LYS A 38 -1.70 13.90 2.67
N ASP A 39 -1.24 15.13 2.55
CA ASP A 39 0.10 15.51 3.00
C ASP A 39 0.27 15.37 4.52
N ASN A 40 -0.73 15.81 5.30
CA ASN A 40 -0.74 15.64 6.75
C ASN A 40 -0.72 14.16 7.16
N VAL A 41 -1.55 13.33 6.54
CA VAL A 41 -1.54 11.89 6.80
C VAL A 41 -0.19 11.30 6.46
N TRP A 42 0.39 11.64 5.31
CA TRP A 42 1.73 11.14 4.96
C TRP A 42 2.81 11.60 5.94
N LYS A 43 2.71 12.81 6.48
CA LYS A 43 3.60 13.30 7.53
C LYS A 43 3.45 12.49 8.81
N GLU A 44 2.22 12.23 9.25
CA GLU A 44 1.92 11.44 10.44
C GLU A 44 2.46 10.01 10.33
N ILE A 45 2.19 9.35 9.19
CA ILE A 45 2.73 8.02 8.88
C ILE A 45 4.26 8.04 8.92
N SER A 46 4.87 9.05 8.30
CA SER A 46 6.31 9.18 8.24
C SER A 46 6.95 9.38 9.62
N PHE A 47 6.27 10.12 10.49
CA PHE A 47 6.68 10.33 11.88
C PHE A 47 6.59 9.02 12.68
N SER A 48 5.49 8.26 12.51
CA SER A 48 5.30 6.96 13.18
C SER A 48 6.37 5.93 12.79
N ILE A 49 6.77 5.88 11.51
CA ILE A 49 7.78 4.94 11.00
C ILE A 49 9.22 5.47 11.22
N GLY A 50 9.38 6.76 11.51
CA GLY A 50 10.69 7.40 11.61
C GLY A 50 11.41 7.51 10.26
N LYS A 51 10.65 7.72 9.17
CA LYS A 51 11.17 7.90 7.79
C LYS A 51 10.60 9.17 7.19
N SER A 52 11.07 9.59 6.01
CA SER A 52 10.48 10.75 5.33
C SER A 52 9.17 10.37 4.65
N ALA A 53 8.22 11.30 4.58
CA ALA A 53 6.97 11.13 3.86
C ALA A 53 7.18 10.72 2.39
N ASN A 54 8.22 11.24 1.73
CA ASN A 54 8.55 10.87 0.35
C ASN A 54 9.02 9.41 0.22
N ASP A 55 9.79 8.92 1.19
CA ASP A 55 10.25 7.54 1.21
C ASP A 55 9.06 6.59 1.47
N CYS A 56 8.15 6.96 2.39
CA CYS A 56 6.91 6.23 2.65
C CYS A 56 5.99 6.15 1.42
N LYS A 57 5.78 7.28 0.73
CA LYS A 57 5.01 7.36 -0.53
C LYS A 57 5.60 6.43 -1.60
N THR A 58 6.91 6.48 -1.78
CA THR A 58 7.62 5.64 -2.76
C THR A 58 7.49 4.16 -2.41
N ARG A 59 7.69 3.81 -1.13
CA ARG A 59 7.59 2.43 -0.68
C ARG A 59 6.18 1.87 -0.83
N TRP A 60 5.17 2.63 -0.41
CA TRP A 60 3.77 2.26 -0.57
C TRP A 60 3.41 1.99 -2.04
N ARG A 61 3.91 2.82 -2.96
CA ARG A 61 3.72 2.59 -4.40
C ARG A 61 4.29 1.24 -4.83
N THR A 62 5.48 0.87 -4.38
CA THR A 62 6.10 -0.44 -4.68
C THR A 62 5.30 -1.61 -4.11
N ILE A 63 4.84 -1.50 -2.86
CA ILE A 63 4.00 -2.53 -2.21
C ILE A 63 2.71 -2.74 -3.01
N ARG A 64 2.00 -1.64 -3.31
CA ARG A 64 0.74 -1.67 -4.07
C ARG A 64 0.92 -2.25 -5.47
N ASP A 65 1.97 -1.86 -6.18
CA ASP A 65 2.26 -2.37 -7.52
C ASP A 65 2.55 -3.88 -7.49
N SER A 66 3.38 -4.32 -6.54
CA SER A 66 3.70 -5.72 -6.32
C SER A 66 2.45 -6.56 -5.98
N TYR A 67 1.56 -6.01 -5.14
CA TYR A 67 0.29 -6.63 -4.80
C TYR A 67 -0.62 -6.76 -6.03
N LYS A 68 -0.85 -5.66 -6.77
CA LYS A 68 -1.66 -5.68 -8.01
C LYS A 68 -1.10 -6.66 -9.04
N LYS A 69 0.22 -6.73 -9.21
CA LYS A 69 0.87 -7.67 -10.13
C LYS A 69 0.62 -9.12 -9.73
N THR A 70 0.67 -9.41 -8.43
CA THR A 70 0.36 -10.73 -7.87
C THR A 70 -1.12 -11.06 -8.05
N LEU A 71 -2.02 -10.13 -7.72
CA LEU A 71 -3.47 -10.28 -7.87
C LEU A 71 -3.88 -10.54 -9.33
N LYS A 72 -3.31 -9.79 -10.28
CA LYS A 72 -3.55 -10.00 -11.71
C LYS A 72 -3.06 -11.37 -12.17
N LYS A 73 -1.89 -11.83 -11.70
CA LYS A 73 -1.40 -13.19 -11.98
C LYS A 73 -2.32 -14.26 -11.40
N MET A 74 -2.87 -14.07 -10.20
CA MET A 74 -3.83 -15.01 -9.62
C MET A 74 -5.15 -15.05 -10.40
N LYS A 75 -5.72 -13.89 -10.77
CA LYS A 75 -6.96 -13.82 -11.56
C LYS A 75 -6.83 -14.36 -12.99
N MET A 76 -5.63 -14.34 -13.58
CA MET A 76 -5.41 -14.66 -15.00
C MET A 76 -5.11 -16.15 -15.28
N GLY A 77 -5.27 -17.04 -14.28
CA GLY A 77 -5.43 -18.47 -14.51
C GLY A 77 -4.39 -19.14 -15.43
N THR A 78 -3.10 -18.82 -15.28
CA THR A 78 -2.05 -19.54 -16.01
C THR A 78 -1.56 -20.69 -15.13
N GLY A 79 -1.89 -21.92 -15.53
CA GLY A 79 -1.56 -23.17 -14.83
C GLY A 79 -0.07 -23.36 -14.58
N SER A 80 0.42 -22.81 -13.48
CA SER A 80 1.76 -23.08 -12.97
C SER A 80 1.65 -23.19 -11.45
N ALA A 81 1.84 -24.40 -10.96
CA ALA A 81 1.77 -24.81 -9.55
C ALA A 81 2.84 -24.16 -8.63
N ALA A 82 3.38 -23.00 -9.00
CA ALA A 82 4.23 -22.20 -8.15
C ALA A 82 3.34 -21.33 -7.27
N LYS A 83 3.16 -21.75 -6.01
CA LYS A 83 2.58 -20.92 -4.94
C LYS A 83 3.47 -19.69 -4.76
N ASN A 84 3.28 -18.66 -5.59
CA ASN A 84 3.94 -17.37 -5.43
C ASN A 84 3.33 -16.70 -4.21
N LYS A 85 3.91 -16.98 -3.03
CA LYS A 85 3.66 -16.20 -1.82
C LYS A 85 4.01 -14.75 -2.17
N SER A 86 3.02 -13.86 -2.12
CA SER A 86 3.27 -12.42 -2.16
C SER A 86 4.35 -12.10 -1.12
N LYS A 87 5.32 -11.25 -1.50
CA LYS A 87 6.37 -10.78 -0.57
C LYS A 87 5.78 -10.00 0.63
N TYR A 88 4.53 -9.58 0.52
CA TYR A 88 3.78 -8.82 1.51
C TYR A 88 2.57 -9.62 1.99
N ASN A 89 2.19 -9.46 3.26
CA ASN A 89 1.02 -10.10 3.85
C ASN A 89 -0.24 -9.78 3.04
N ASP A 90 -0.80 -10.80 2.39
CA ASP A 90 -1.97 -10.68 1.52
C ASP A 90 -3.20 -10.16 2.28
N ASP A 91 -3.36 -10.61 3.53
CA ASP A 91 -4.41 -10.16 4.46
C ASP A 91 -4.34 -8.64 4.70
N ALA A 92 -3.16 -8.12 4.99
CA ALA A 92 -2.97 -6.70 5.28
C ALA A 92 -3.22 -5.81 4.06
N LEU A 93 -3.17 -6.34 2.83
CA LEU A 93 -3.40 -5.60 1.58
C LEU A 93 -4.76 -5.90 0.94
N SER A 94 -5.52 -6.84 1.50
CA SER A 94 -6.84 -7.25 1.02
C SER A 94 -7.83 -6.07 0.90
N PHE A 95 -7.70 -5.06 1.77
CA PHE A 95 -8.51 -3.85 1.75
C PHE A 95 -8.40 -3.04 0.44
N LEU A 96 -7.34 -3.25 -0.34
CA LEU A 96 -7.18 -2.62 -1.65
C LEU A 96 -8.02 -3.29 -2.74
N ASN A 97 -8.34 -4.57 -2.61
CA ASN A 97 -9.15 -5.31 -3.58
C ASN A 97 -10.62 -4.87 -3.55
N GLU A 98 -11.15 -4.55 -2.36
CA GLU A 98 -12.54 -4.09 -2.16
C GLU A 98 -12.85 -2.78 -2.90
N GLN A 99 -11.83 -1.97 -3.22
CA GLN A 99 -12.00 -0.69 -3.91
C GLN A 99 -11.90 -0.80 -5.45
N GLU A 100 -11.38 -1.92 -5.98
CA GLU A 100 -11.13 -2.09 -7.41
C GLU A 100 -12.37 -2.64 -8.15
N GLU A 101 -13.32 -3.24 -7.42
CA GLU A 101 -14.54 -3.83 -7.98
C GLU A 101 -15.59 -2.80 -8.42
N GLU A 102 -15.55 -1.57 -7.89
CA GLU A 102 -16.54 -0.52 -8.19
C GLU A 102 -16.18 0.35 -9.41
N ARG A 103 -15.11 0.01 -10.14
CA ARG A 103 -14.80 0.60 -11.46
C ARG A 103 -15.27 -0.26 -12.64
N ARG A 104 -15.97 -1.37 -12.40
CA ARG A 104 -16.61 -2.17 -13.45
C ARG A 104 -18.07 -1.82 -13.64
#